data_AF-A0A920UEB6-F1
#
_entry.id   AF-A0A920UEB6-F1
#
_cell.length_a   1.000
_cell.length_b   1.000
_cell.length_c   1.000
_cell.angle_alpha   90.00
_cell.angle_beta   90.00
_cell.angle_gamma   90.00
#
_symmetry.space_group_name_H-M   'P 1'
#
loop_
_entity.id
_entity.type
_entity.pdbx_description
1 polymer ?
#
loop_
_entity_poly.entity_id
_entity_poly.type
_entity_poly.pdbx_seq_one_letter_code
_entity_poly.pdbx_strand_id
1 'polypeptide(L)'
;MAFWAQISRGSGPSIQGYFLECLFSGEWEFRADDRPAPLGQALNAKPTRAVYDQFHEASRVLFEAQTLVHGERLSPVDSLARFELADGLAIETVLHEPLVAQPTHLSFDARGRLWVSHYVQYPYPAGLRQISRDKYYRAKYDREPKPPPHHTPGRSRVTVHEDTNGDGSYDTHKVFADKLSLANAALPGRDGVWVMHTPHLLFYPDRNADDIPDGDPVVTWPGLVLRTRTRLPRHHMGAGWLAVRCAGQHGKLPCHPARYRSSERGGPLLRGLHGLALPPLLASV
;
A
#
# COMPACT_ATOMS: atom_id res chain seq x y z
N MET A 1 -12.45 -34.46 -38.97
CA MET A 1 -12.84 -33.26 -38.20
C MET A 1 -11.57 -32.48 -37.91
N ALA A 2 -11.35 -31.36 -38.59
CA ALA A 2 -10.18 -30.51 -38.38
C ALA A 2 -10.42 -29.63 -37.15
N PHE A 3 -9.62 -29.83 -36.09
CA PHE A 3 -9.53 -28.89 -34.98
C PHE A 3 -8.77 -27.66 -35.49
N TRP A 4 -9.49 -26.59 -35.81
CA TRP A 4 -8.88 -25.30 -36.07
C TRP A 4 -8.46 -24.71 -34.72
N ALA A 5 -7.15 -24.74 -34.43
CA ALA A 5 -6.60 -23.96 -33.32
C ALA A 5 -6.98 -22.49 -33.52
N GLN A 6 -7.60 -21.89 -32.51
CA GLN A 6 -8.10 -20.52 -32.58
C GLN A 6 -6.92 -19.55 -32.61
N ILE A 7 -6.49 -19.16 -33.81
CA ILE A 7 -5.46 -18.14 -34.00
C ILE A 7 -6.09 -16.78 -33.71
N SER A 8 -5.63 -16.11 -32.67
CA SER A 8 -6.01 -14.72 -32.40
C SER A 8 -4.95 -13.78 -32.94
N ARG A 9 -5.38 -12.74 -33.66
CA ARG A 9 -4.53 -11.64 -34.13
C ARG A 9 -4.67 -10.45 -33.18
N GLY A 10 -3.55 -9.83 -32.84
CA GLY A 10 -3.54 -8.69 -31.93
C GLY A 10 -2.29 -7.84 -32.06
N SER A 11 -2.32 -6.70 -31.37
CA SER A 11 -1.14 -5.86 -31.19
C SER A 11 -0.03 -6.66 -30.53
N GLY A 12 1.21 -6.47 -30.99
CA GLY A 12 2.33 -7.20 -30.43
C GLY A 12 2.56 -6.95 -28.95
N PRO A 13 3.15 -7.94 -28.25
CA PRO A 13 3.44 -7.85 -26.84
C PRO A 13 4.42 -6.71 -26.55
N SER A 14 4.58 -6.39 -25.28
CA SER A 14 5.63 -5.49 -24.81
C SER A 14 6.36 -6.12 -23.64
N ILE A 15 7.69 -6.05 -23.64
CA ILE A 15 8.50 -6.35 -22.46
C ILE A 15 8.85 -5.03 -21.81
N GLN A 16 8.56 -4.90 -20.52
CA GLN A 16 8.72 -3.65 -19.82
C GLN A 16 9.45 -3.85 -18.49
N GLY A 17 10.49 -3.06 -18.27
CA GLY A 17 11.11 -2.86 -16.97
C GLY A 17 10.60 -1.58 -16.30
N TYR A 18 11.26 -1.16 -15.22
CA TYR A 18 10.88 0.04 -14.49
C TYR A 18 10.98 1.32 -15.34
N PHE A 19 12.03 1.43 -16.16
CA PHE A 19 12.34 2.68 -16.88
C PHE A 19 12.18 2.58 -18.39
N LEU A 20 12.29 1.37 -18.94
CA LEU A 20 12.32 1.12 -20.37
C LEU A 20 11.30 0.06 -20.78
N GLU A 21 10.72 0.22 -21.96
CA GLU A 21 9.88 -0.78 -22.62
C GLU A 21 10.38 -1.07 -24.03
N CYS A 22 10.32 -2.35 -24.41
CA CYS A 22 10.57 -2.84 -25.76
C CYS A 22 9.21 -3.21 -26.36
N LEU A 23 8.88 -2.58 -27.48
CA LEU A 23 7.62 -2.79 -28.19
C LEU A 23 7.87 -3.74 -29.36
N PHE A 24 7.12 -4.82 -29.39
CA PHE A 24 7.19 -5.79 -30.46
C PHE A 24 6.21 -5.33 -31.56
N SER A 25 6.70 -4.60 -32.56
CA SER A 25 5.86 -4.09 -33.65
C SER A 25 5.36 -5.21 -34.58
N GLY A 26 4.32 -4.92 -35.37
CA GLY A 26 3.75 -5.83 -36.36
C GLY A 26 2.53 -6.60 -35.86
N GLU A 27 1.97 -7.43 -36.74
CA GLU A 27 0.87 -8.35 -36.43
C GLU A 27 1.42 -9.58 -35.70
N TRP A 28 0.78 -9.95 -34.60
CA TRP A 28 1.14 -11.13 -33.82
C TRP A 28 0.03 -12.16 -33.85
N GLU A 29 0.43 -13.43 -34.00
CA GLU A 29 -0.45 -14.59 -33.91
C GLU A 29 -0.17 -15.31 -32.59
N PHE A 30 -1.21 -15.46 -31.76
CA PHE A 30 -1.12 -16.22 -30.52
C PHE A 30 -1.77 -17.59 -30.70
N ARG A 31 -1.05 -18.66 -30.37
CA ARG A 31 -1.57 -20.03 -30.33
C ARG A 31 -1.83 -20.40 -28.88
N ALA A 32 -3.05 -20.86 -28.59
CA ALA A 32 -3.45 -21.22 -27.22
C ALA A 32 -2.63 -22.36 -26.61
N ASP A 33 -2.06 -23.22 -27.46
CA ASP A 33 -1.37 -24.45 -27.04
C ASP A 33 0.17 -24.33 -27.08
N ASP A 34 0.70 -23.14 -27.42
CA ASP A 34 2.14 -22.94 -27.49
C ASP A 34 2.74 -22.99 -26.08
N ARG A 35 3.44 -24.10 -25.79
CA ARG A 35 4.41 -24.11 -24.69
C ARG A 35 5.53 -23.17 -25.10
N PRO A 36 5.81 -22.08 -24.35
CA PRO A 36 6.93 -21.23 -24.68
C PRO A 36 8.20 -22.09 -24.68
N ALA A 37 9.00 -21.97 -25.75
CA ALA A 37 10.33 -22.56 -25.76
C ALA A 37 11.08 -22.09 -24.49
N PRO A 38 11.88 -22.95 -23.85
CA PRO A 38 12.64 -22.55 -22.68
C PRO A 38 13.46 -21.31 -23.02
N LEU A 39 13.34 -20.29 -22.18
CA LEU A 39 14.11 -19.05 -22.34
C LEU A 39 15.60 -19.40 -22.28
N GLY A 40 16.37 -18.88 -23.22
CA GLY A 40 17.83 -19.02 -23.22
C GLY A 40 18.47 -18.32 -22.03
N GLN A 41 19.74 -18.64 -21.75
CA GLN A 41 20.49 -17.94 -20.71
C GLN A 41 20.66 -16.45 -21.05
N ALA A 42 20.59 -15.60 -20.03
CA ALA A 42 20.89 -14.18 -20.19
C ALA A 42 22.34 -14.00 -20.65
N LEU A 43 22.55 -13.23 -21.72
CA LEU A 43 23.88 -12.93 -22.24
C LEU A 43 24.48 -11.73 -21.51
N ASN A 44 25.77 -11.83 -21.15
CA ASN A 44 26.49 -10.72 -20.50
C ASN A 44 26.81 -9.55 -21.45
N ALA A 45 26.79 -9.79 -22.76
CA ALA A 45 27.00 -8.78 -23.79
C ALA A 45 25.84 -8.80 -24.80
N LYS A 46 25.50 -7.63 -25.34
CA LYS A 46 24.48 -7.51 -26.40
C LYS A 46 24.96 -8.30 -27.63
N PRO A 47 24.14 -9.21 -28.19
CA PRO A 47 24.51 -9.94 -29.41
C PRO A 47 24.65 -8.98 -30.58
N THR A 48 25.48 -9.35 -31.56
CA THR A 48 25.72 -8.56 -32.79
C THR A 48 24.45 -8.36 -33.62
N ARG A 49 23.45 -9.25 -33.46
CA ARG A 49 22.13 -9.14 -34.06
C ARG A 49 21.06 -9.38 -33.00
N ALA A 50 20.13 -8.44 -32.88
CA ALA A 50 18.90 -8.59 -32.11
C ALA A 50 17.72 -8.13 -32.97
N VAL A 51 16.62 -8.89 -32.95
CA VAL A 51 15.40 -8.54 -33.69
C VAL A 51 14.72 -7.31 -33.07
N TYR A 52 14.82 -7.17 -31.76
CA TYR A 52 14.31 -6.03 -31.00
C TYR A 52 15.46 -5.45 -30.18
N ASP A 53 15.88 -4.24 -30.53
CA ASP A 53 17.05 -3.61 -29.90
C ASP A 53 16.84 -2.12 -29.57
N GLN A 54 15.63 -1.63 -29.80
CA GLN A 54 15.17 -0.30 -29.45
C GLN A 54 14.32 -0.36 -28.18
N PHE A 55 14.65 0.51 -27.23
CA PHE A 55 13.95 0.64 -25.97
C PHE A 55 13.48 2.07 -25.81
N HIS A 56 12.23 2.22 -25.37
CA HIS A 56 11.57 3.51 -25.16
C HIS A 56 11.34 3.74 -23.68
N GLU A 57 11.14 4.99 -23.27
CA GLU A 57 10.75 5.28 -21.89
C GLU A 57 9.41 4.60 -21.56
N ALA A 58 9.41 3.82 -20.48
CA ALA A 58 8.25 3.08 -20.00
C ALA A 58 7.15 4.04 -19.54
N SER A 59 6.10 4.20 -20.34
CA SER A 59 4.96 5.09 -20.03
C SER A 59 3.60 4.44 -20.23
N ARG A 60 3.55 3.26 -20.87
CA ARG A 60 2.33 2.53 -21.15
C ARG A 60 1.51 2.25 -19.89
N VAL A 61 0.20 2.53 -19.95
CA VAL A 61 -0.72 2.18 -18.87
C VAL A 61 -0.80 0.66 -18.76
N LEU A 62 -0.61 0.16 -17.54
CA LEU A 62 -0.83 -1.25 -17.21
C LEU A 62 -2.26 -1.43 -16.72
N PHE A 63 -2.83 -2.59 -17.02
CA PHE A 63 -4.15 -2.98 -16.56
C PHE A 63 -4.02 -4.04 -15.47
N GLU A 64 -5.07 -4.24 -14.68
CA GLU A 64 -5.14 -5.36 -13.75
C GLU A 64 -5.12 -6.67 -14.55
N ALA A 65 -4.31 -7.63 -14.11
CA ALA A 65 -4.24 -8.92 -14.77
C ALA A 65 -5.60 -9.62 -14.61
N GLN A 66 -6.18 -10.06 -15.74
CA GLN A 66 -7.46 -10.81 -15.73
C GLN A 66 -7.30 -12.16 -15.04
N THR A 67 -6.12 -12.76 -15.16
CA THR A 67 -5.73 -14.00 -14.50
C THR A 67 -4.50 -13.75 -13.67
N LEU A 68 -4.59 -13.96 -12.36
CA LEU A 68 -3.44 -13.90 -11.47
C LEU A 68 -2.65 -15.20 -11.58
N VAL A 69 -1.37 -15.08 -11.93
CA VAL A 69 -0.44 -16.21 -11.87
C VAL A 69 0.07 -16.30 -10.43
N HIS A 70 -0.44 -17.28 -9.70
CA HIS A 70 0.02 -17.56 -8.36
C HIS A 70 1.25 -18.47 -8.43
N GLY A 71 2.31 -18.11 -7.69
CA GLY A 71 3.41 -19.04 -7.45
C GLY A 71 3.00 -20.21 -6.54
N GLU A 72 3.98 -21.03 -6.18
CA GLU A 72 3.82 -22.05 -5.15
C GLU A 72 3.26 -21.41 -3.86
N ARG A 73 2.15 -21.95 -3.35
CA ARG A 73 1.55 -21.53 -2.09
C ARG A 73 1.92 -22.57 -1.04
N LEU A 74 2.46 -22.11 0.08
CA LEU A 74 2.80 -22.94 1.22
C LEU A 74 1.72 -22.78 2.30
N SER A 75 1.54 -23.82 3.11
CA SER A 75 0.78 -23.65 4.35
C SER A 75 1.55 -22.71 5.31
N PRO A 76 0.89 -22.12 6.33
CA PRO A 76 1.58 -21.34 7.34
C PRO A 76 2.70 -22.15 8.04
N VAL A 77 2.47 -23.44 8.30
CA VAL A 77 3.45 -24.34 8.91
C VAL A 77 4.65 -24.58 7.99
N ASP A 78 4.41 -24.88 6.72
CA ASP A 78 5.49 -25.10 5.75
C ASP A 78 6.29 -23.82 5.48
N SER A 79 5.62 -22.66 5.51
CA SER A 79 6.28 -21.36 5.39
C SER A 79 7.18 -21.09 6.58
N LEU A 80 6.70 -21.37 7.81
CA LEU A 80 7.46 -21.18 9.05
C LEU A 80 8.72 -22.05 9.07
N ALA A 81 8.62 -23.29 8.58
CA ALA A 81 9.75 -24.23 8.50
C ALA A 81 10.86 -23.79 7.50
N ARG A 82 10.60 -22.82 6.61
CA ARG A 82 11.60 -22.28 5.68
C ARG A 82 12.39 -21.10 6.23
N PHE A 83 12.08 -20.60 7.44
CA PHE A 83 12.85 -19.53 8.05
C PHE A 83 14.16 -20.07 8.66
N GLU A 84 15.27 -19.44 8.31
CA GLU A 84 16.55 -19.63 9.00
C GLU A 84 16.71 -18.50 10.02
N LEU A 85 16.85 -18.88 11.30
CA LEU A 85 16.96 -17.92 12.41
C LEU A 85 18.39 -17.90 12.94
N ALA A 86 18.82 -16.72 13.38
CA ALA A 86 20.05 -16.59 14.16
C ALA A 86 19.85 -17.14 15.59
N ASP A 87 20.95 -17.55 16.21
CA ASP A 87 20.95 -18.04 17.59
C ASP A 87 20.28 -17.05 18.55
N GLY A 88 19.38 -17.55 19.39
CA GLY A 88 18.64 -16.76 20.38
C GLY A 88 17.39 -16.05 19.86
N LEU A 89 17.02 -16.24 18.59
CA LEU A 89 15.74 -15.77 18.04
C LEU A 89 14.71 -16.90 17.92
N ALA A 90 13.46 -16.56 18.16
CA ALA A 90 12.30 -17.41 17.91
C ALA A 90 11.33 -16.69 16.96
N ILE A 91 10.58 -17.46 16.19
CA ILE A 91 9.53 -16.97 15.31
C ILE A 91 8.28 -17.84 15.50
N GLU A 92 7.14 -17.19 15.59
CA GLU A 92 5.84 -17.84 15.77
C GLU A 92 4.81 -17.23 14.83
N THR A 93 3.89 -18.05 14.36
CA THR A 93 2.77 -17.60 13.54
C THR A 93 1.67 -17.09 14.46
N VAL A 94 1.44 -15.78 14.46
CA VAL A 94 0.36 -15.14 15.26
C VAL A 94 -0.91 -14.87 14.45
N LEU A 95 -0.80 -14.74 13.13
CA LEU A 95 -1.93 -14.47 12.24
C LEU A 95 -1.58 -14.92 10.82
N HIS A 96 -2.54 -15.53 10.12
CA HIS A 96 -2.36 -16.01 8.74
C HIS A 96 -3.66 -15.90 7.92
N GLU A 97 -3.59 -16.16 6.62
CA GLU A 97 -4.76 -16.21 5.74
C GLU A 97 -5.78 -17.25 6.24
N PRO A 98 -7.10 -16.97 6.19
CA PRO A 98 -7.76 -15.84 5.51
C PRO A 98 -7.98 -14.60 6.41
N LEU A 99 -7.52 -14.64 7.67
CA LEU A 99 -7.77 -13.57 8.64
C LEU A 99 -7.01 -12.28 8.29
N VAL A 100 -5.84 -12.42 7.68
CA VAL A 100 -5.03 -11.31 7.16
C VAL A 100 -4.73 -11.50 5.68
N ALA A 101 -4.73 -10.40 4.92
CA ALA A 101 -4.29 -10.42 3.52
C ALA A 101 -3.59 -9.10 3.18
N GLN A 102 -2.40 -9.20 2.58
CA GLN A 102 -1.57 -8.06 2.17
C GLN A 102 -1.43 -6.99 3.29
N PRO A 103 -0.93 -7.36 4.48
CA PRO A 103 -0.76 -6.42 5.58
C PRO A 103 0.31 -5.39 5.21
N THR A 104 0.00 -4.11 5.43
CA THR A 104 0.94 -3.00 5.14
C THR A 104 1.30 -2.17 6.36
N HIS A 105 0.44 -2.18 7.36
CA HIS A 105 0.65 -1.49 8.62
C HIS A 105 0.04 -2.30 9.75
N LEU A 106 0.77 -2.34 10.87
CA LEU A 106 0.40 -2.97 12.12
C LEU A 106 0.53 -1.93 13.23
N SER A 107 -0.45 -1.85 14.11
CA SER A 107 -0.37 -1.02 15.32
C SER A 107 -1.06 -1.70 16.48
N PHE A 108 -0.60 -1.40 17.70
CA PHE A 108 -1.24 -1.84 18.93
C PHE A 108 -1.97 -0.68 19.58
N ASP A 109 -3.15 -0.94 20.13
CA ASP A 109 -3.84 0.02 21.00
C ASP A 109 -3.46 -0.18 22.48
N ALA A 110 -3.98 0.70 23.34
CA ALA A 110 -3.74 0.65 24.78
C ALA A 110 -4.31 -0.61 25.48
N ARG A 111 -5.16 -1.38 24.78
CA ARG A 111 -5.71 -2.67 25.26
C ARG A 111 -4.84 -3.85 24.82
N GLY A 112 -3.75 -3.61 24.08
CA GLY A 112 -2.87 -4.66 23.57
C GLY A 112 -3.38 -5.36 22.30
N ARG A 113 -4.43 -4.83 21.66
CA ARG A 113 -5.02 -5.44 20.47
C ARG A 113 -4.26 -5.06 19.22
N LEU A 114 -4.15 -5.98 18.27
CA LEU A 114 -3.46 -5.79 17.01
C LEU A 114 -4.41 -5.25 15.94
N TRP A 115 -4.10 -4.07 15.42
CA TRP A 115 -4.78 -3.44 14.29
C TRP A 115 -3.99 -3.67 13.01
N VAL A 116 -4.67 -4.14 11.97
CA VAL A 116 -4.04 -4.50 10.69
C VAL A 116 -4.72 -3.77 9.53
N SER A 117 -3.92 -3.12 8.69
CA SER A 117 -4.38 -2.53 7.42
C SER A 117 -4.14 -3.48 6.25
N HIS A 118 -5.22 -3.92 5.62
CA HIS A 118 -5.21 -4.86 4.49
C HIS A 118 -5.23 -4.07 3.18
N TYR A 119 -4.11 -4.05 2.45
CA TYR A 119 -3.95 -3.18 1.27
C TYR A 119 -4.34 -3.83 -0.06
N VAL A 120 -5.31 -4.74 -0.03
CA VAL A 120 -5.70 -5.65 -1.13
C VAL A 120 -6.12 -4.92 -2.43
N GLN A 121 -6.58 -3.67 -2.35
CA GLN A 121 -6.98 -2.91 -3.54
C GLN A 121 -5.77 -2.50 -4.42
N TYR A 122 -4.58 -2.40 -3.85
CA TYR A 122 -3.38 -1.96 -4.58
C TYR A 122 -3.07 -2.87 -5.79
N PRO A 123 -2.60 -2.32 -6.93
CA PRO A 123 -2.15 -0.94 -7.14
C PRO A 123 -3.19 0.04 -7.67
N TYR A 124 -4.37 -0.43 -8.08
CA TYR A 124 -5.35 0.40 -8.77
C TYR A 124 -6.43 0.88 -7.80
N PRO A 125 -6.58 2.19 -7.55
CA PRO A 125 -7.67 2.68 -6.71
C PRO A 125 -9.02 2.32 -7.32
N ALA A 126 -9.97 1.91 -6.46
CA ALA A 126 -11.28 1.42 -6.87
C ALA A 126 -12.05 2.47 -7.69
N GLY A 127 -12.67 2.03 -8.79
CA GLY A 127 -13.53 2.87 -9.63
C GLY A 127 -12.83 3.91 -10.50
N LEU A 128 -11.48 3.91 -10.54
CA LEU A 128 -10.69 4.87 -11.29
C LEU A 128 -10.00 4.21 -12.48
N ARG A 129 -9.99 4.91 -13.61
CA ARG A 129 -9.29 4.46 -14.81
C ARG A 129 -8.01 5.24 -14.97
N GLN A 130 -6.87 4.54 -15.00
CA GLN A 130 -5.59 5.16 -15.28
C GLN A 130 -5.54 5.65 -16.72
N ILE A 131 -5.31 6.95 -16.92
CA ILE A 131 -5.19 7.60 -18.24
C ILE A 131 -3.76 7.53 -18.75
N SER A 132 -2.79 7.80 -17.87
CA SER A 132 -1.37 7.82 -18.22
C SER A 132 -0.51 7.56 -17.00
N ARG A 133 0.75 7.18 -17.23
CA ARG A 133 1.81 7.24 -16.21
C ARG A 133 3.12 7.64 -16.86
N ASP A 134 4.07 8.04 -16.03
CA ASP A 134 5.46 8.20 -16.44
C ASP A 134 6.34 7.02 -15.97
N LYS A 135 7.63 7.06 -16.33
CA LYS A 135 8.64 6.09 -15.90
C LYS A 135 8.84 5.98 -14.38
N TYR A 136 8.34 6.96 -13.62
CA TYR A 136 8.41 6.97 -12.16
C TYR A 136 7.10 6.45 -11.53
N TYR A 137 6.23 5.81 -12.33
CA TYR A 137 4.94 5.26 -11.89
C TYR A 137 4.00 6.31 -11.28
N ARG A 138 4.12 7.58 -11.70
CA ARG A 138 3.16 8.62 -11.31
C ARG A 138 1.96 8.52 -12.24
N ALA A 139 0.90 7.87 -11.75
CA ALA A 139 -0.33 7.66 -12.50
C ALA A 139 -1.22 8.91 -12.48
N LYS A 140 -1.83 9.21 -13.63
CA LYS A 140 -2.96 10.14 -13.75
C LYS A 140 -4.23 9.34 -14.00
N TYR A 141 -5.29 9.66 -13.25
CA TYR A 141 -6.58 8.99 -13.35
C TYR A 141 -7.63 9.90 -14.01
N ASP A 142 -8.76 9.31 -14.39
CA ASP A 142 -9.89 9.98 -15.05
C ASP A 142 -10.60 11.00 -14.17
N ARG A 143 -10.56 10.82 -12.85
CA ARG A 143 -11.15 11.73 -11.87
C ARG A 143 -10.38 11.67 -10.56
N GLU A 144 -10.69 12.59 -9.65
CA GLU A 144 -10.18 12.50 -8.28
C GLU A 144 -11.03 11.50 -7.46
N PRO A 145 -10.40 10.62 -6.66
CA PRO A 145 -11.12 9.75 -5.75
C PRO A 145 -11.84 10.58 -4.68
N LYS A 146 -13.15 10.38 -4.55
CA LYS A 146 -13.91 10.92 -3.41
C LYS A 146 -13.58 10.12 -2.14
N PRO A 147 -13.66 10.76 -0.96
CA PRO A 147 -13.57 10.05 0.31
C PRO A 147 -14.88 9.28 0.60
N PRO A 148 -14.86 8.29 1.52
CA PRO A 148 -16.09 7.73 2.06
C PRO A 148 -16.99 8.81 2.69
N PRO A 149 -18.33 8.66 2.61
CA PRO A 149 -19.07 7.52 2.04
C PRO A 149 -19.29 7.58 0.51
N HIS A 150 -18.78 8.61 -0.17
CA HIS A 150 -19.06 8.87 -1.59
C HIS A 150 -18.04 8.26 -2.56
N HIS A 151 -17.15 7.40 -2.07
CA HIS A 151 -16.13 6.72 -2.87
C HIS A 151 -16.70 5.49 -3.58
N THR A 152 -15.94 4.95 -4.53
CA THR A 152 -16.22 3.61 -5.04
C THR A 152 -15.72 2.59 -4.02
N PRO A 153 -16.57 1.65 -3.55
CA PRO A 153 -16.16 0.56 -2.67
C PRO A 153 -14.96 -0.20 -3.22
N GLY A 154 -13.89 -0.29 -2.43
CA GLY A 154 -12.71 -1.10 -2.77
C GLY A 154 -12.63 -2.38 -1.95
N ARG A 155 -11.49 -3.08 -2.06
CA ARG A 155 -11.23 -4.36 -1.38
C ARG A 155 -10.43 -4.24 -0.08
N SER A 156 -9.94 -3.05 0.25
CA SER A 156 -9.14 -2.87 1.46
C SER A 156 -10.02 -2.73 2.69
N ARG A 157 -9.45 -3.11 3.83
CA ARG A 157 -10.13 -3.11 5.13
C ARG A 157 -9.15 -2.91 6.27
N VAL A 158 -9.68 -2.53 7.42
CA VAL A 158 -8.97 -2.44 8.70
C VAL A 158 -9.58 -3.47 9.63
N THR A 159 -8.76 -4.32 10.22
CA THR A 159 -9.19 -5.35 11.18
C THR A 159 -8.53 -5.16 12.53
N VAL A 160 -9.20 -5.67 13.56
CA VAL A 160 -8.74 -5.70 14.95
C VAL A 160 -8.68 -7.16 15.38
N HIS A 161 -7.59 -7.54 16.03
CA HIS A 161 -7.36 -8.87 16.55
C HIS A 161 -7.00 -8.80 18.03
N GLU A 162 -7.64 -9.61 18.85
CA GLU A 162 -7.50 -9.62 20.30
C GLU A 162 -7.24 -11.05 20.78
N ASP A 163 -6.25 -11.18 21.66
CA ASP A 163 -5.98 -12.36 22.46
C ASP A 163 -6.65 -12.11 23.82
N THR A 164 -7.70 -12.87 24.11
CA THR A 164 -8.53 -12.68 25.30
C THR A 164 -8.07 -13.55 26.48
N ASN A 165 -7.23 -14.55 26.23
CA ASN A 165 -6.80 -15.52 27.24
C ASN A 165 -5.30 -15.40 27.60
N GLY A 166 -4.54 -14.58 26.87
CA GLY A 166 -3.12 -14.31 27.09
C GLY A 166 -2.21 -15.46 26.67
N ASP A 167 -2.65 -16.35 25.78
CA ASP A 167 -1.86 -17.49 25.29
C ASP A 167 -0.94 -17.14 24.10
N GLY A 168 -0.98 -15.89 23.63
CA GLY A 168 -0.19 -15.38 22.51
C GLY A 168 -0.84 -15.61 21.15
N SER A 169 -2.00 -16.26 21.10
CA SER A 169 -2.81 -16.45 19.89
C SER A 169 -4.01 -15.52 19.90
N TYR A 170 -4.24 -14.82 18.78
CA TYR A 170 -5.45 -14.02 18.64
C TYR A 170 -6.67 -14.92 18.43
N ASP A 171 -7.65 -14.86 19.33
CA ASP A 171 -8.90 -15.64 19.25
C ASP A 171 -10.08 -14.83 18.70
N THR A 172 -10.03 -13.51 18.82
CA THR A 172 -11.11 -12.61 18.41
C THR A 172 -10.66 -11.80 17.21
N HIS A 173 -11.49 -11.74 16.17
CA HIS A 173 -11.20 -10.99 14.96
C HIS A 173 -12.43 -10.17 14.54
N LYS A 174 -12.23 -8.86 14.38
CA LYS A 174 -13.27 -7.92 13.96
C LYS A 174 -12.82 -7.12 12.74
N VAL A 175 -13.77 -6.71 11.91
CA VAL A 175 -13.55 -5.73 10.85
C VAL A 175 -14.03 -4.38 11.36
N PHE A 176 -13.11 -3.43 11.55
CA PHE A 176 -13.43 -2.08 12.00
C PHE A 176 -13.99 -1.23 10.85
N ALA A 177 -13.33 -1.27 9.70
CA ALA A 177 -13.76 -0.55 8.50
C ALA A 177 -13.51 -1.40 7.25
N ASP A 178 -14.52 -1.50 6.40
CA ASP A 178 -14.49 -2.29 5.17
C ASP A 178 -14.75 -1.42 3.94
N LYS A 179 -14.64 -2.03 2.74
CA LYS A 179 -14.94 -1.41 1.45
C LYS A 179 -14.07 -0.20 1.15
N LEU A 180 -12.87 -0.15 1.72
CA LEU A 180 -11.92 0.93 1.51
C LEU A 180 -11.17 0.74 0.19
N SER A 181 -10.74 1.84 -0.41
CA SER A 181 -9.94 1.81 -1.65
C SER A 181 -8.48 1.59 -1.29
N LEU A 182 -7.65 2.64 -1.23
CA LEU A 182 -6.24 2.50 -0.91
C LEU A 182 -5.96 2.77 0.58
N ALA A 183 -6.49 1.92 1.46
CA ALA A 183 -6.24 2.01 2.91
C ALA A 183 -4.93 1.31 3.31
N ASN A 184 -3.90 2.09 3.61
CA ASN A 184 -2.53 1.58 3.84
C ASN A 184 -2.06 1.67 5.30
N ALA A 185 -2.77 2.41 6.15
CA ALA A 185 -2.48 2.48 7.57
C ALA A 185 -3.73 2.81 8.38
N ALA A 186 -3.78 2.31 9.61
CA ALA A 186 -4.81 2.58 10.60
C ALA A 186 -4.14 2.74 11.96
N LEU A 187 -4.57 3.74 12.72
CA LEU A 187 -4.05 4.04 14.05
C LEU A 187 -5.22 4.34 14.98
N PRO A 188 -5.52 3.43 15.92
CA PRO A 188 -6.47 3.72 16.98
C PRO A 188 -5.92 4.85 17.85
N GLY A 189 -6.77 5.82 18.16
CA GLY A 189 -6.41 6.99 18.96
C GLY A 189 -7.53 7.37 19.92
N ARG A 190 -7.40 8.56 20.50
CA ARG A 190 -8.44 9.09 21.38
C ARG A 190 -9.69 9.42 20.56
N ASP A 191 -10.85 8.96 21.04
CA ASP A 191 -12.18 9.23 20.48
C ASP A 191 -12.40 8.69 19.06
N GLY A 192 -11.53 7.81 18.55
CA GLY A 192 -11.65 7.27 17.20
C GLY A 192 -10.37 6.69 16.60
N VAL A 193 -10.43 6.40 15.30
CA VAL A 193 -9.36 5.74 14.54
C VAL A 193 -8.98 6.56 13.31
N TRP A 194 -7.68 6.81 13.15
CA TRP A 194 -7.12 7.46 11.98
C TRP A 194 -6.82 6.43 10.91
N VAL A 195 -7.33 6.62 9.70
CA VAL A 195 -7.09 5.72 8.56
C VAL A 195 -6.48 6.52 7.42
N MET A 196 -5.29 6.12 6.98
CA MET A 196 -4.69 6.62 5.75
C MET A 196 -5.37 5.90 4.58
N HIS A 197 -6.21 6.62 3.86
CA HIS A 197 -6.95 6.15 2.67
C HIS A 197 -6.55 7.03 1.50
N THR A 198 -5.46 6.67 0.82
CA THR A 198 -4.85 7.58 -0.17
C THR A 198 -5.88 8.03 -1.22
N PRO A 199 -6.06 9.36 -1.44
CA PRO A 199 -5.24 10.49 -0.98
C PRO A 199 -5.71 11.21 0.31
N HIS A 200 -6.73 10.70 0.97
CA HIS A 200 -7.36 11.32 2.14
C HIS A 200 -6.81 10.76 3.46
N LEU A 201 -6.69 11.64 4.45
CA LEU A 201 -6.57 11.22 5.85
C LEU A 201 -7.96 11.23 6.48
N LEU A 202 -8.45 10.06 6.84
CA LEU A 202 -9.78 9.85 7.41
C LEU A 202 -9.68 9.71 8.92
N PHE A 203 -10.62 10.29 9.64
CA PHE A 203 -10.84 10.03 11.06
C PHE A 203 -12.22 9.41 11.23
N TYR A 204 -12.27 8.16 11.70
CA TYR A 204 -13.50 7.46 12.07
C TYR A 204 -13.76 7.70 13.56
N PRO A 205 -14.79 8.46 13.94
CA PRO A 205 -15.15 8.63 15.34
C PRO A 205 -15.60 7.29 15.93
N ASP A 206 -15.14 6.99 17.13
CA ASP A 206 -15.54 5.84 17.94
C ASP A 206 -15.44 6.30 19.41
N ARG A 207 -16.45 7.03 19.86
CA ARG A 207 -16.49 7.69 21.17
C ARG A 207 -16.95 6.76 22.28
N ASN A 208 -17.74 5.75 21.93
CA ASN A 208 -18.17 4.70 22.85
C ASN A 208 -17.14 3.57 22.96
N ALA A 209 -16.09 3.58 22.12
CA ALA A 209 -14.98 2.62 22.13
C ALA A 209 -15.45 1.16 21.94
N ASP A 210 -16.45 0.97 21.09
CA ASP A 210 -17.02 -0.35 20.78
C ASP A 210 -16.41 -1.03 19.54
N ASP A 211 -15.42 -0.38 18.91
CA ASP A 211 -14.77 -0.78 17.66
C ASP A 211 -15.70 -0.72 16.43
N ILE A 212 -16.79 0.03 16.52
CA ILE A 212 -17.70 0.30 15.41
C ILE A 212 -17.70 1.81 15.19
N PRO A 213 -17.39 2.29 13.96
CA PRO A 213 -17.46 3.72 13.70
C PRO A 213 -18.85 4.31 14.01
N ASP A 214 -18.90 5.36 14.82
CA ASP A 214 -20.13 6.08 15.20
C ASP A 214 -20.84 6.72 13.98
N GLY A 215 -20.13 6.88 12.87
CA GLY A 215 -20.65 7.48 11.65
C GLY A 215 -19.62 7.59 10.52
N ASP A 216 -19.95 8.41 9.53
CA ASP A 216 -19.08 8.66 8.39
C ASP A 216 -17.73 9.28 8.81
N PRO A 217 -16.63 8.94 8.13
CA PRO A 217 -15.33 9.48 8.48
C PRO A 217 -15.24 10.97 8.17
N VAL A 218 -14.59 11.70 9.07
CA VAL A 218 -14.24 13.10 8.86
C VAL A 218 -12.94 13.16 8.05
N VAL A 219 -12.97 13.86 6.92
CA VAL A 219 -11.75 14.16 6.15
C VAL A 219 -11.01 15.31 6.82
N THR A 220 -9.89 14.98 7.45
CA THR A 220 -9.12 15.95 8.26
C THR A 220 -8.04 16.66 7.44
N TRP A 221 -7.68 16.12 6.26
CA TRP A 221 -6.75 16.75 5.34
C TRP A 221 -7.13 16.49 3.88
N PRO A 222 -7.64 17.49 3.14
CA PRO A 222 -8.03 17.33 1.73
C PRO A 222 -6.85 17.40 0.74
N GLY A 223 -5.59 17.32 1.20
CA GLY A 223 -4.44 17.79 0.42
C GLY A 223 -3.17 16.92 0.43
N LEU A 224 -3.22 15.61 0.69
CA LEU A 224 -2.08 14.74 0.34
C LEU A 224 -2.12 14.52 -1.19
N VAL A 225 -1.88 15.60 -1.93
CA VAL A 225 -1.99 15.64 -3.39
C VAL A 225 -1.05 14.60 -3.98
N LEU A 226 -1.64 13.65 -4.71
CA LEU A 226 -0.98 12.63 -5.53
C LEU A 226 -0.04 13.28 -6.55
N ARG A 227 1.20 13.56 -6.13
CA ARG A 227 2.35 13.67 -7.04
C ARG A 227 3.39 12.58 -6.82
N THR A 228 3.22 11.75 -5.79
CA THR A 228 4.14 10.66 -5.46
C THR A 228 3.40 9.49 -4.84
N ARG A 229 3.76 8.27 -5.27
CA ARG A 229 3.41 7.01 -4.61
C ARG A 229 3.74 7.10 -3.12
N THR A 230 2.78 6.89 -2.24
CA THR A 230 3.02 6.75 -0.80
C THR A 230 3.64 5.37 -0.55
N ARG A 231 4.93 5.31 -0.21
CA ARG A 231 5.50 4.11 0.43
C ARG A 231 5.35 4.22 1.95
N LEU A 232 5.00 3.07 2.55
CA LEU A 232 5.01 2.73 3.98
C LEU A 232 5.18 3.93 4.92
N PRO A 233 4.07 4.48 5.46
CA PRO A 233 4.20 5.45 6.53
C PRO A 233 4.55 4.73 7.83
N ARG A 234 5.65 5.16 8.46
CA ARG A 234 5.93 4.85 9.86
C ARG A 234 5.19 5.89 10.68
N HIS A 235 4.17 5.45 11.40
CA HIS A 235 3.39 6.30 12.28
C HIS A 235 3.78 6.03 13.73
N HIS A 236 4.03 7.11 14.47
CA HIS A 236 4.23 7.06 15.90
C HIS A 236 3.28 8.07 16.54
N MET A 237 2.50 7.61 17.52
CA MET A 237 1.84 8.52 18.46
C MET A 237 2.76 8.73 19.65
N GLY A 238 3.14 9.98 19.89
CA GLY A 238 3.81 10.42 21.11
C GLY A 238 3.18 11.73 21.57
N ALA A 239 2.80 11.82 22.85
CA ALA A 239 2.35 13.04 23.54
C ALA A 239 1.36 13.94 22.76
N GLY A 240 0.34 13.36 22.11
CA GLY A 240 -0.71 14.10 21.39
C GLY A 240 -0.40 14.49 19.95
N TRP A 241 0.68 13.96 19.35
CA TRP A 241 1.06 14.22 17.97
C TRP A 241 0.86 13.01 17.06
N LEU A 242 0.22 13.20 15.91
CA LEU A 242 0.18 12.23 14.81
C LEU A 242 1.29 12.57 13.80
N ALA A 243 2.36 11.78 13.78
CA ALA A 243 3.37 11.89 12.75
C ALA A 243 2.98 11.02 11.54
N VAL A 244 2.76 11.65 10.39
CA VAL A 244 2.58 10.96 9.10
C VAL A 244 3.83 11.17 8.27
N ARG A 245 4.61 10.11 8.07
CA ARG A 245 5.75 10.16 7.13
C ARG A 245 5.34 9.53 5.81
N CYS A 246 5.07 10.34 4.79
CA CYS A 246 4.88 9.84 3.42
C CYS A 246 6.24 9.79 2.71
N ALA A 247 6.72 8.61 2.34
CA ALA A 247 7.89 8.49 1.48
C ALA A 247 7.46 8.62 0.01
N GLY A 248 7.81 9.75 -0.62
CA GLY A 248 7.70 9.98 -2.06
C GLY A 248 9.07 10.21 -2.69
N GLN A 249 9.35 9.57 -3.84
CA GLN A 249 10.55 9.87 -4.62
C GLN A 249 10.39 11.23 -5.31
N HIS A 250 11.18 12.20 -4.88
CA HIS A 250 11.30 13.57 -5.38
C HIS A 250 10.13 14.53 -5.10
N GLY A 251 10.25 15.22 -3.98
CA GLY A 251 9.59 16.47 -3.65
C GLY A 251 10.00 16.87 -2.22
N LYS A 252 10.60 18.05 -2.02
CA LYS A 252 10.79 18.58 -0.65
C LYS A 252 9.40 18.82 -0.07
N LEU A 253 8.91 17.89 0.76
CA LEU A 253 7.77 18.12 1.62
C LEU A 253 8.30 18.83 2.87
N PRO A 254 7.84 20.04 3.19
CA PRO A 254 8.09 20.60 4.50
C PRO A 254 7.41 19.68 5.52
N CYS A 255 8.21 19.03 6.36
CA CYS A 255 7.78 18.31 7.54
C CYS A 255 7.27 19.33 8.56
N HIS A 256 6.06 19.83 8.38
CA HIS A 256 5.37 20.60 9.42
C HIS A 256 4.61 19.65 10.34
N PRO A 257 4.87 19.67 11.66
CA PRO A 257 4.04 18.93 12.61
C PRO A 257 2.62 19.50 12.55
N ALA A 258 1.64 18.63 12.24
CA ALA A 258 0.24 18.99 12.37
C ALA A 258 -0.05 19.24 13.86
N ARG A 259 -0.26 20.51 14.24
CA ARG A 259 -0.69 20.88 15.59
C ARG A 259 -2.17 20.62 15.73
N TYR A 260 -2.54 19.44 16.22
CA TYR A 260 -3.88 19.29 16.81
C TYR A 260 -3.80 19.84 18.25
N ARG A 261 -4.26 21.07 18.46
CA ARG A 261 -4.39 21.67 19.80
C ARG A 261 -5.78 21.33 20.32
N SER A 262 -5.85 20.48 21.34
CA SER A 262 -7.06 20.30 22.16
C SER A 262 -7.49 21.67 22.72
N SER A 263 -8.75 22.05 22.56
CA SER A 263 -9.27 23.25 23.22
C SER A 263 -9.47 22.94 24.71
N GLU A 264 -8.46 23.21 25.53
CA GLU A 264 -8.63 23.25 26.99
C GLU A 264 -9.36 24.53 27.38
N ARG A 265 -10.55 24.38 27.96
CA ARG A 265 -11.19 25.44 28.74
C ARG A 265 -10.59 25.46 30.15
N GLY A 266 -9.94 26.57 30.51
CA GLY A 266 -9.87 27.08 31.89
C GLY A 266 -8.56 26.87 32.66
N GLY A 267 -7.83 27.97 32.94
CA GLY A 267 -6.79 28.06 33.99
C GLY A 267 -5.57 28.91 33.61
N PRO A 268 -5.09 29.87 34.44
CA PRO A 268 -4.22 30.96 33.98
C PRO A 268 -2.71 30.71 34.08
N LEU A 269 -1.99 31.37 33.15
CA LEU A 269 -0.62 31.92 33.20
C LEU A 269 0.58 31.02 33.55
N LEU A 270 1.54 30.96 32.62
CA LEU A 270 2.91 31.45 32.84
C LEU A 270 3.63 31.67 31.50
N ARG A 271 4.07 32.91 31.26
CA ARG A 271 4.95 33.33 30.17
C ARG A 271 6.38 32.88 30.46
N GLY A 272 7.11 32.48 29.42
CA GLY A 272 8.56 32.69 29.30
C GLY A 272 9.40 31.43 29.16
N LEU A 273 9.98 31.24 27.96
CA LEU A 273 11.43 31.26 27.74
C LEU A 273 11.72 30.97 26.26
N HIS A 274 12.27 31.98 25.60
CA HIS A 274 12.83 31.90 24.26
C HIS A 274 14.17 31.16 24.30
N GLY A 275 14.44 30.43 23.21
CA GLY A 275 15.79 30.34 22.64
C GLY A 275 16.67 29.21 23.16
N LEU A 276 16.79 28.15 22.35
CA LEU A 276 18.02 27.38 22.19
C LEU A 276 17.98 26.74 20.79
N ALA A 277 18.66 27.39 19.86
CA ALA A 277 18.98 26.86 18.54
C ALA A 277 20.13 25.86 18.69
N LEU A 278 20.00 24.68 18.09
CA LEU A 278 21.11 23.75 17.86
C LEU A 278 21.47 23.77 16.36
N PRO A 279 22.78 23.79 16.00
CA PRO A 279 23.27 24.05 14.64
C PRO A 279 23.22 22.81 13.73
N PRO A 280 23.29 23.00 12.39
CA PRO A 280 23.22 21.89 11.43
C PRO A 280 24.59 21.21 11.28
N LEU A 281 24.61 19.88 11.44
CA LEU A 281 25.77 19.06 11.08
C LEU A 281 25.70 18.69 9.59
N LEU A 282 26.78 19.02 8.88
CA LEU A 282 27.04 18.74 7.48
C LEU A 282 27.00 17.23 7.18
N ALA A 283 26.44 16.90 6.02
CA ALA A 283 26.68 15.63 5.34
C ALA A 283 27.92 15.75 4.44
N SER A 284 28.82 14.78 4.51
CA SER A 284 29.91 14.60 3.54
C SER A 284 30.06 13.12 3.18
N VAL A 285 29.94 12.88 1.86
CA VAL A 285 30.27 11.71 1.02
C VAL A 285 29.51 10.42 1.27
#